data_AF-A0A7Z9PQU3-F1
#
_entry.id   AF-A0A7Z9PQU3-F1
#
_cell.length_a   1.000
_cell.length_b   1.000
_cell.length_c   1.000
_cell.angle_alpha   90.00
_cell.angle_beta   90.00
_cell.angle_gamma   90.00
#
_symmetry.space_group_name_H-M   'P 1'
#
loop_
_entity.id
_entity.type
_entity.pdbx_description
1 polymer ?
#
loop_
_entity_poly.entity_id
_entity_poly.type
_entity_poly.pdbx_seq_one_letter_code
_entity_poly.pdbx_strand_id
1 'polypeptide(L)'
;MRDIYDYTKVDAGIHSNYEPNVADVIRYDGAGTSLTKGIYGDLTSVSSNPSAITVTGAGSVYGDSLTGQPKRPVKDFDVLGIINRHSTGAAVPPVDPVTGTVTLSGGDYYHSGDLTIVGEINLDGSNLYVRGKLDVQGGIRGVGSVYAGGDTKIRGDSNLRYSSFEEATTGDIDPDEGIGLFSAGDIRLEGYDG
;
A
#
# COMPACT_ATOMS: atom_id res chain seq x y z
N MET A 1 -7.71 -19.61 -11.00
CA MET A 1 -7.98 -18.26 -11.53
C MET A 1 -9.35 -17.89 -11.01
N ARG A 2 -9.46 -16.88 -10.14
CA ARG A 2 -10.77 -16.37 -9.72
C ARG A 2 -11.23 -15.40 -10.81
N ASP A 3 -12.41 -15.62 -11.35
CA ASP A 3 -13.02 -14.77 -12.38
C ASP A 3 -13.74 -13.59 -11.73
N ILE A 4 -14.03 -12.53 -12.48
CA ILE A 4 -14.74 -11.32 -12.01
C ILE A 4 -16.18 -11.60 -11.56
N TYR A 5 -16.69 -12.82 -11.81
CA TYR A 5 -17.96 -13.34 -11.32
C TYR A 5 -17.83 -14.30 -10.12
N ASP A 6 -16.66 -14.34 -9.47
CA ASP A 6 -16.45 -15.15 -8.27
C ASP A 6 -17.13 -14.49 -7.05
N TYR A 7 -18.38 -14.91 -6.80
CA TYR A 7 -19.14 -14.55 -5.60
C TYR A 7 -18.84 -15.44 -4.40
N THR A 8 -17.70 -16.17 -4.38
CA THR A 8 -17.34 -16.94 -3.19
C THR A 8 -17.24 -16.01 -1.99
N LYS A 9 -17.87 -16.43 -0.88
CA LYS A 9 -17.89 -15.66 0.35
C LYS A 9 -16.45 -15.38 0.77
N VAL A 10 -16.05 -14.12 0.69
CA VAL A 10 -14.77 -13.67 1.24
C VAL A 10 -14.93 -13.68 2.76
N ASP A 11 -13.89 -14.13 3.47
CA ASP A 11 -13.86 -14.00 4.93
C ASP A 11 -13.77 -12.50 5.27
N ALA A 12 -14.94 -11.92 5.47
CA ALA A 12 -15.09 -10.55 5.92
C ALA A 12 -15.30 -10.59 7.42
N GLY A 13 -14.68 -9.66 8.14
CA GLY A 13 -14.77 -9.58 9.58
C GLY A 13 -14.00 -8.37 10.09
N ILE A 14 -14.35 -7.89 11.27
CA ILE A 14 -13.66 -6.79 11.93
C ILE A 14 -12.91 -7.37 13.12
N HIS A 15 -11.60 -7.12 13.16
CA HIS A 15 -10.77 -7.49 14.30
C HIS A 15 -10.07 -6.27 14.87
N SER A 16 -10.08 -6.11 16.19
CA SER A 16 -9.27 -5.11 16.87
C SER A 16 -8.17 -5.74 17.72
N ASN A 17 -6.92 -5.39 17.40
CA ASN A 17 -5.73 -5.73 18.16
C ASN A 17 -5.51 -4.84 19.41
N TYR A 18 -6.45 -3.94 19.72
CA TYR A 18 -6.33 -3.07 20.90
C TYR A 18 -6.47 -3.91 22.19
N GLU A 19 -5.32 -4.14 22.85
CA GLU A 19 -5.17 -5.01 24.02
C GLU A 19 -5.73 -4.53 25.35
N PRO A 20 -5.81 -3.21 25.64
CA PRO A 20 -6.33 -2.77 26.92
C PRO A 20 -7.72 -3.37 27.20
N ASN A 21 -7.95 -3.81 28.44
CA ASN A 21 -9.22 -4.35 28.92
C ASN A 21 -10.31 -3.25 29.00
N VAL A 22 -10.65 -2.66 27.86
CA VAL A 22 -11.57 -1.54 27.74
C VAL A 22 -12.81 -1.94 26.96
N ALA A 23 -13.90 -1.25 27.28
CA ALA A 23 -15.15 -1.32 26.52
C ALA A 23 -15.03 -0.54 25.20
N ASP A 24 -15.99 -0.76 24.30
CA ASP A 24 -16.20 0.01 23.07
C ASP A 24 -14.98 0.07 22.13
N VAL A 25 -14.14 -0.97 22.14
CA VAL A 25 -13.02 -1.12 21.19
C VAL A 25 -13.54 -1.24 19.76
N ILE A 26 -14.67 -1.94 19.60
CA ILE A 26 -15.44 -1.97 18.36
C ILE A 26 -16.83 -1.45 18.71
N ARG A 27 -17.23 -0.36 18.05
CA ARG A 27 -18.58 0.18 18.16
C ARG A 27 -19.24 0.17 16.80
N TYR A 28 -20.38 -0.50 16.71
CA TYR A 28 -21.25 -0.47 15.55
C TYR A 28 -22.59 0.14 15.94
N ASP A 29 -22.92 1.29 15.36
CA ASP A 29 -24.21 1.95 15.52
C ASP A 29 -24.90 1.94 14.16
N GLY A 30 -25.69 0.89 13.93
CA GLY A 30 -26.31 0.60 12.63
C GLY A 30 -27.82 0.75 12.71
N ALA A 31 -28.45 1.31 11.69
CA ALA A 31 -29.91 1.39 11.58
C ALA A 31 -30.46 0.33 10.62
N GLY A 32 -30.92 -0.81 11.16
CA GLY A 32 -31.74 -1.77 10.40
C GLY A 32 -31.54 -3.24 10.74
N THR A 33 -32.65 -3.98 10.76
CA THR A 33 -32.72 -5.42 11.06
C THR A 33 -32.67 -6.32 9.81
N SER A 34 -32.39 -5.75 8.64
CA SER A 34 -32.43 -6.46 7.36
C SER A 34 -31.06 -7.01 6.99
N LEU A 35 -31.07 -8.13 6.24
CA LEU A 35 -29.90 -8.71 5.59
C LEU A 35 -29.14 -7.72 4.68
N THR A 36 -29.68 -6.56 4.33
CA THR A 36 -28.92 -5.55 3.55
C THR A 36 -28.25 -4.47 4.41
N LYS A 37 -28.43 -4.50 5.74
CA LYS A 37 -28.05 -3.41 6.66
C LYS A 37 -27.37 -3.90 7.95
N GLY A 38 -26.50 -4.90 7.86
CA GLY A 38 -25.73 -5.42 9.00
C GLY A 38 -24.30 -5.79 8.62
N ILE A 39 -23.48 -6.13 9.63
CA ILE A 39 -22.12 -6.63 9.41
C ILE A 39 -22.19 -8.11 9.06
N TYR A 40 -21.60 -8.47 7.92
CA TYR A 40 -21.43 -9.86 7.50
C TYR A 40 -20.02 -10.29 7.80
N GLY A 41 -19.87 -11.18 8.78
CA GLY A 41 -18.56 -11.52 9.30
C GLY A 41 -18.47 -11.49 10.82
N ASP A 42 -17.38 -12.04 11.33
CA ASP A 42 -17.13 -12.05 12.76
C ASP A 42 -16.63 -10.69 13.24
N LEU A 43 -17.12 -10.25 14.39
CA LEU A 43 -16.55 -9.17 15.18
C LEU A 43 -15.68 -9.80 16.26
N THR A 44 -14.39 -9.49 16.26
CA THR A 44 -13.47 -10.06 17.26
C THR A 44 -12.57 -8.98 17.86
N SER A 45 -12.25 -9.09 19.15
CA SER A 45 -11.35 -8.16 19.83
C SER A 45 -10.39 -8.89 20.74
N VAL A 46 -9.18 -8.34 20.89
CA VAL A 46 -8.20 -8.79 21.89
C VAL A 46 -8.60 -8.38 23.30
N SER A 47 -9.27 -7.24 23.46
CA SER A 47 -9.79 -6.83 24.77
C SER A 47 -10.71 -7.92 25.34
N SER A 48 -10.46 -8.32 26.59
CA SER A 48 -11.28 -9.28 27.33
C SER A 48 -12.47 -8.63 28.04
N ASN A 49 -12.69 -7.33 27.85
CA ASN A 49 -13.81 -6.62 28.46
C ASN A 49 -15.13 -7.15 27.87
N PRO A 50 -16.13 -7.51 28.69
CA PRO A 50 -17.42 -7.98 28.19
C PRO A 50 -18.14 -6.99 27.26
N SER A 51 -17.82 -5.69 27.38
CA SER A 51 -18.36 -4.61 26.54
C SER A 51 -17.35 -4.12 25.50
N ALA A 52 -16.31 -4.90 25.17
CA ALA A 52 -15.33 -4.52 24.14
C ALA A 52 -15.94 -4.37 22.74
N ILE A 53 -17.02 -5.10 22.47
CA ILE A 53 -17.79 -5.03 21.22
C ILE A 53 -19.19 -4.56 21.58
N THR A 54 -19.59 -3.41 21.03
CA THR A 54 -20.89 -2.80 21.28
C THR A 54 -21.64 -2.62 19.97
N VAL A 55 -22.81 -3.23 19.88
CA VAL A 55 -23.74 -3.09 18.75
C VAL A 55 -25.00 -2.38 19.22
N THR A 56 -25.32 -1.25 18.59
CA THR A 56 -26.43 -0.34 18.95
C THR A 56 -27.24 0.05 17.71
N GLY A 57 -28.35 0.77 17.88
CA GLY A 57 -29.13 1.36 16.77
C GLY A 57 -30.11 0.42 16.04
N ALA A 58 -30.31 -0.81 16.54
CA ALA A 58 -30.92 -1.95 15.84
C ALA A 58 -30.01 -2.61 14.79
N GLY A 59 -28.69 -2.42 14.89
CA GLY A 59 -27.70 -3.10 14.05
C GLY A 59 -27.67 -4.61 14.30
N SER A 60 -27.47 -5.37 13.22
CA SER A 60 -27.30 -6.83 13.25
C SER A 60 -25.88 -7.22 12.85
N VAL A 61 -25.36 -8.26 13.50
CA VAL A 61 -24.13 -8.96 13.11
C VAL A 61 -24.51 -10.36 12.67
N TYR A 62 -24.13 -10.71 11.44
CA TYR A 62 -24.35 -12.01 10.82
C TYR A 62 -23.03 -12.78 10.81
N GLY A 63 -22.58 -13.13 12.02
CA GLY A 63 -21.31 -13.77 12.36
C GLY A 63 -21.14 -13.82 13.89
N ASP A 64 -20.02 -14.33 14.38
CA ASP A 64 -19.75 -14.39 15.82
C ASP A 64 -19.29 -13.03 16.36
N SER A 65 -19.57 -12.76 17.64
CA SER A 65 -19.05 -11.59 18.37
C SER A 65 -18.24 -12.08 19.58
N LEU A 66 -16.91 -12.07 19.45
CA LEU A 66 -16.01 -12.71 20.42
C LEU A 66 -14.99 -11.71 20.99
N THR A 67 -14.91 -11.64 22.32
CA THR A 67 -13.89 -10.88 23.05
C THR A 67 -12.76 -11.81 23.51
N GLY A 68 -11.61 -11.24 23.93
CA GLY A 68 -10.45 -12.01 24.42
C GLY A 68 -9.80 -12.92 23.37
N GLN A 69 -9.98 -12.63 22.08
CA GLN A 69 -9.36 -13.38 21.00
C GLN A 69 -7.86 -13.05 20.88
N PRO A 70 -7.02 -13.98 20.40
CA PRO A 70 -5.60 -13.67 20.20
C PRO A 70 -5.41 -12.55 19.18
N LYS A 71 -4.32 -11.78 19.35
CA LYS A 71 -3.88 -10.79 18.35
C LYS A 71 -3.77 -11.45 16.98
N ARG A 72 -4.37 -10.82 15.97
CA ARG A 72 -4.10 -11.17 14.58
C ARG A 72 -2.83 -10.44 14.13
N PRO A 73 -1.92 -11.05 13.37
CA PRO A 73 -0.78 -10.35 12.80
C PRO A 73 -1.29 -9.15 12.00
N VAL A 74 -0.80 -7.95 12.33
CA VAL A 74 -0.93 -6.82 11.41
C VAL A 74 -0.03 -7.16 10.23
N LYS A 75 -0.55 -7.08 9.01
CA LYS A 75 0.27 -7.28 7.82
C LYS A 75 1.15 -6.05 7.66
N ASP A 76 2.34 -6.09 8.25
CA ASP A 76 3.35 -5.06 8.01
C ASP A 76 3.82 -5.19 6.55
N PHE A 77 3.92 -4.06 5.86
CA PHE A 77 4.49 -4.02 4.51
C PHE A 77 6.01 -3.92 4.62
N ASP A 78 6.69 -5.08 4.55
CA ASP A 78 8.13 -5.18 4.71
C ASP A 78 8.90 -4.73 3.45
N VAL A 79 9.00 -3.40 3.27
CA VAL A 79 9.73 -2.77 2.16
C VAL A 79 11.19 -3.26 2.12
N LEU A 80 11.85 -3.36 3.27
CA LEU A 80 13.25 -3.79 3.36
C LEU A 80 13.41 -5.26 2.97
N GLY A 81 12.51 -6.14 3.43
CA GLY A 81 12.48 -7.54 3.02
C GLY A 81 12.19 -7.72 1.53
N ILE A 82 11.34 -6.88 0.95
CA ILE A 82 11.15 -6.81 -0.51
C ILE A 82 12.49 -6.44 -1.18
N ILE A 83 13.09 -5.30 -0.83
CA ILE A 83 14.37 -4.85 -1.41
C ILE A 83 15.47 -5.92 -1.30
N ASN A 84 15.60 -6.58 -0.14
CA ASN A 84 16.60 -7.63 0.08
C ASN A 84 16.45 -8.81 -0.89
N ARG A 85 15.21 -9.23 -1.19
CA ARG A 85 14.94 -10.32 -2.14
C ARG A 85 15.30 -9.96 -3.59
N HIS A 86 15.35 -8.68 -3.92
CA HIS A 86 15.69 -8.18 -5.25
C HIS A 86 17.12 -7.61 -5.34
N SER A 87 17.97 -7.90 -4.35
CA SER A 87 19.37 -7.41 -4.29
C SER A 87 20.28 -7.93 -5.41
N THR A 88 19.82 -8.92 -6.18
CA THR A 88 20.52 -9.44 -7.37
C THR A 88 19.99 -8.86 -8.68
N GLY A 89 19.09 -7.87 -8.64
CA GLY A 89 18.60 -7.16 -9.81
C GLY A 89 19.72 -6.48 -10.60
N ALA A 90 19.40 -6.03 -11.81
CA ALA A 90 20.35 -5.30 -12.63
C ALA A 90 20.82 -4.03 -11.89
N ALA A 91 22.10 -3.68 -12.03
CA ALA A 91 22.58 -2.46 -11.39
C ALA A 91 21.89 -1.24 -12.03
N VAL A 92 21.35 -0.37 -11.19
CA VAL A 92 21.01 1.01 -11.56
C VAL A 92 22.33 1.72 -11.97
N PRO A 93 22.34 2.66 -12.94
CA PRO A 93 23.58 3.27 -13.41
C PRO A 93 24.53 3.64 -12.25
N PRO A 94 25.81 3.24 -12.32
CA PRO A 94 26.71 3.16 -11.15
C PRO A 94 27.27 4.52 -10.69
N VAL A 95 26.90 5.63 -11.33
CA VAL A 95 27.42 6.97 -11.03
C VAL A 95 26.42 7.69 -10.15
N ASP A 96 26.80 8.02 -8.92
CA ASP A 96 25.98 8.81 -7.99
C ASP A 96 26.63 10.19 -7.76
N PRO A 97 25.93 11.32 -8.03
CA PRO A 97 24.57 11.40 -8.58
C PRO A 97 24.50 10.98 -10.05
N VAL A 98 23.41 10.30 -10.41
CA VAL A 98 23.09 10.02 -11.82
C VAL A 98 22.49 11.29 -12.41
N THR A 99 23.05 11.81 -13.50
CA THR A 99 22.53 13.01 -14.17
C THR A 99 21.76 12.66 -15.44
N GLY A 100 20.64 13.34 -15.69
CA GLY A 100 19.81 13.16 -16.89
C GLY A 100 18.68 12.15 -16.68
N THR A 101 18.12 11.63 -17.77
CA THR A 101 17.03 10.67 -17.72
C THR A 101 17.55 9.25 -17.51
N VAL A 102 17.07 8.58 -16.47
CA VAL A 102 17.31 7.16 -16.19
C VAL A 102 16.13 6.35 -16.70
N THR A 103 16.34 5.55 -17.75
CA THR A 103 15.31 4.63 -18.27
C THR A 103 15.58 3.21 -17.81
N LEU A 104 14.60 2.61 -17.15
CA LEU A 104 14.62 1.24 -16.66
C LEU A 104 13.52 0.46 -17.42
N SER A 105 13.90 -0.54 -18.20
CA SER A 105 12.98 -1.28 -19.06
C SER A 105 12.96 -2.76 -18.71
N GLY A 106 11.81 -3.23 -18.25
CA GLY A 106 11.59 -4.62 -17.85
C GLY A 106 12.41 -5.08 -16.64
N GLY A 107 11.80 -5.89 -15.78
CA GLY A 107 12.49 -6.56 -14.69
C GLY A 107 12.91 -5.65 -13.54
N ASP A 108 13.86 -6.13 -12.76
CA ASP A 108 14.22 -5.56 -11.46
C ASP A 108 15.61 -4.93 -11.47
N TYR A 109 15.70 -3.71 -10.95
CA TYR A 109 16.94 -2.95 -10.79
C TYR A 109 17.23 -2.67 -9.33
N TYR A 110 18.48 -2.83 -8.91
CA TYR A 110 18.90 -2.68 -7.53
C TYR A 110 20.03 -1.67 -7.35
N HIS A 111 19.91 -0.86 -6.29
CA HIS A 111 20.96 0.02 -5.78
C HIS A 111 21.22 -0.25 -4.29
N SER A 112 22.47 -0.52 -3.94
CA SER A 112 22.85 -1.02 -2.61
C SER A 112 22.96 0.03 -1.51
N GLY A 113 22.93 1.31 -1.86
CA GLY A 113 23.01 2.43 -0.93
C GLY A 113 21.99 3.53 -1.26
N ASP A 114 22.24 4.72 -0.73
CA ASP A 114 21.51 5.93 -1.10
C ASP A 114 21.68 6.23 -2.59
N LEU A 115 20.65 6.74 -3.25
CA LEU A 115 20.66 7.04 -4.67
C LEU A 115 20.16 8.45 -4.93
N THR A 116 20.99 9.28 -5.56
CA THR A 116 20.57 10.61 -6.04
C THR A 116 20.48 10.61 -7.57
N ILE A 117 19.33 11.04 -8.09
CA ILE A 117 19.10 11.23 -9.53
C ILE A 117 18.80 12.70 -9.79
N VAL A 118 19.69 13.38 -10.50
CA VAL A 118 19.52 14.76 -10.97
C VAL A 118 18.93 14.71 -12.38
N GLY A 119 17.61 14.54 -12.45
CA GLY A 119 16.85 14.37 -13.68
C GLY A 119 15.62 13.50 -13.47
N GLU A 120 15.17 12.84 -14.54
CA GLU A 120 13.93 12.05 -14.54
C GLU A 120 14.20 10.55 -14.44
N ILE A 121 13.29 9.81 -13.82
CA ILE A 121 13.21 8.35 -13.91
C ILE A 121 12.06 7.98 -14.86
N ASN A 122 12.35 7.12 -15.84
CA ASN A 122 11.36 6.53 -16.73
C ASN A 122 11.30 5.01 -16.48
N LEU A 123 10.18 4.55 -15.92
CA LEU A 123 9.90 3.14 -15.70
C LEU A 123 9.09 2.58 -16.87
N ASP A 124 9.56 1.51 -17.47
CA ASP A 124 8.91 0.82 -18.59
C ASP A 124 8.71 -0.64 -18.20
N GLY A 125 7.66 -0.90 -17.40
CA GLY A 125 7.36 -2.21 -16.83
C GLY A 125 8.47 -2.74 -15.90
N SER A 126 9.13 -1.85 -15.17
CA SER A 126 10.31 -2.16 -14.36
C SER A 126 10.16 -1.77 -12.89
N ASN A 127 10.96 -2.41 -12.03
CA ASN A 127 11.00 -2.10 -10.61
C ASN A 127 12.38 -1.59 -10.19
N LEU A 128 12.41 -0.53 -9.40
CA LEU A 128 13.61 0.04 -8.80
C LEU A 128 13.63 -0.24 -7.29
N TYR A 129 14.67 -0.92 -6.81
CA TYR A 129 14.89 -1.22 -5.40
C TYR A 129 16.15 -0.49 -4.91
N VAL A 130 15.96 0.47 -4.02
CA VAL A 130 17.05 1.26 -3.40
C VAL A 130 17.14 0.88 -1.93
N ARG A 131 18.26 0.33 -1.51
CA ARG A 131 18.46 -0.07 -0.10
C ARG A 131 18.51 1.14 0.84
N GLY A 132 19.00 2.28 0.36
CA GLY A 132 19.09 3.52 1.11
C GLY A 132 17.95 4.49 0.83
N LYS A 133 18.25 5.77 1.02
CA LYS A 133 17.39 6.91 0.66
C LYS A 133 17.36 7.10 -0.85
N LEU A 134 16.25 7.62 -1.35
CA LEU A 134 16.08 8.01 -2.75
C LEU A 134 15.82 9.51 -2.85
N ASP A 135 16.69 10.24 -3.53
CA ASP A 135 16.49 11.66 -3.86
C ASP A 135 16.45 11.85 -5.39
N VAL A 136 15.29 12.22 -5.92
CA VAL A 136 15.07 12.50 -7.34
C VAL A 136 14.82 13.99 -7.53
N GLN A 137 15.76 14.69 -8.16
CA GLN A 137 15.65 16.10 -8.54
C GLN A 137 15.08 16.22 -9.96
N GLY A 138 13.87 15.69 -10.12
CA GLY A 138 13.04 15.73 -11.31
C GLY A 138 11.73 14.98 -11.06
N GLY A 139 11.22 14.30 -12.10
CA GLY A 139 10.00 13.50 -12.01
C GLY A 139 10.24 11.99 -12.18
N ILE A 140 9.28 11.18 -11.74
CA ILE A 140 9.18 9.76 -12.07
C ILE A 140 7.96 9.58 -12.98
N ARG A 141 8.11 8.88 -14.09
CA ARG A 141 7.04 8.60 -15.06
C ARG A 141 7.07 7.15 -15.57
N GLY A 142 5.98 6.74 -16.23
CA GLY A 142 5.84 5.44 -16.87
C GLY A 142 5.08 4.42 -16.02
N VAL A 143 5.44 3.14 -16.13
CA VAL A 143 4.79 2.00 -15.47
C VAL A 143 5.83 1.19 -14.69
N GLY A 144 5.57 0.93 -13.41
CA GLY A 144 6.49 0.18 -12.58
C GLY A 144 6.34 0.45 -11.09
N SER A 145 7.35 0.06 -10.31
CA SER A 145 7.38 0.35 -8.87
C SER A 145 8.74 0.80 -8.38
N VAL A 146 8.76 1.66 -7.38
CA VAL A 146 9.96 2.13 -6.70
C VAL A 146 9.86 1.80 -5.22
N TYR A 147 10.89 1.15 -4.69
CA TYR A 147 11.04 0.76 -3.29
C TYR A 147 12.30 1.39 -2.72
N ALA A 148 12.16 2.19 -1.66
CA ALA A 148 13.29 2.78 -0.94
C ALA A 148 13.36 2.29 0.51
N GLY A 149 14.55 1.90 0.96
CA GLY A 149 14.80 1.44 2.33
C GLY A 149 14.95 2.57 3.34
N GLY A 150 15.03 3.83 2.89
CA GLY A 150 14.96 5.03 3.70
C GLY A 150 14.03 6.07 3.07
N ASP A 151 14.16 7.33 3.50
CA ASP A 151 13.35 8.45 3.02
C ASP A 151 13.37 8.56 1.49
N THR A 152 12.20 8.85 0.90
CA THR A 152 12.06 9.13 -0.52
C THR A 152 11.69 10.58 -0.71
N LYS A 153 12.50 11.31 -1.47
CA LYS A 153 12.27 12.69 -1.85
C LYS A 153 12.25 12.83 -3.37
N ILE A 154 11.20 13.46 -3.89
CA ILE A 154 11.06 13.74 -5.31
C ILE A 154 10.75 15.24 -5.46
N ARG A 155 11.60 15.97 -6.20
CA ARG A 155 11.50 17.42 -6.45
C ARG A 155 11.38 17.67 -7.96
N GLY A 156 10.19 18.02 -8.43
CA GLY A 156 9.96 18.34 -9.83
C GLY A 156 8.50 18.19 -10.22
N ASP A 157 8.20 18.39 -11.50
CA ASP A 157 6.90 18.03 -12.09
C ASP A 157 6.79 16.51 -12.16
N SER A 158 6.64 15.92 -10.98
CA SER A 158 6.40 14.50 -10.82
C SER A 158 4.99 14.25 -11.28
N ASN A 159 4.88 13.99 -12.58
CA ASN A 159 3.73 13.35 -13.14
C ASN A 159 3.77 11.89 -12.69
N LEU A 160 3.47 11.66 -11.41
CA LEU A 160 2.95 10.38 -10.91
C LEU A 160 1.56 10.20 -11.51
N ARG A 161 1.49 10.22 -12.84
CA ARG A 161 0.30 9.99 -13.61
C ARG A 161 0.15 8.49 -13.68
N TYR A 162 -0.95 8.03 -13.11
CA TYR A 162 -1.66 6.91 -13.68
C TYR A 162 -1.85 7.21 -15.17
N SER A 163 -1.21 6.45 -16.04
CA SER A 163 -1.39 6.58 -17.47
C SER A 163 -2.56 5.72 -17.92
N SER A 164 -3.80 6.06 -17.51
CA SER A 164 -4.95 5.60 -18.30
C SER A 164 -4.98 6.43 -19.57
N PHE A 165 -4.23 5.99 -20.57
CA PHE A 165 -4.36 6.61 -21.89
C PHE A 165 -5.67 6.22 -22.56
N GLU A 166 -6.36 5.15 -22.12
CA GLU A 166 -7.71 4.80 -22.57
C GLU A 166 -8.51 4.00 -21.54
N GLU A 167 -9.14 4.61 -20.54
CA GLU A 167 -10.38 4.02 -20.03
C GLU A 167 -11.38 5.07 -19.52
N ALA A 168 -12.29 5.43 -20.43
CA ALA A 168 -13.58 5.92 -20.04
C ALA A 168 -14.41 4.72 -19.52
N THR A 169 -14.94 4.81 -18.30
CA THR A 169 -16.23 4.25 -17.81
C THR A 169 -16.27 3.23 -16.65
N THR A 170 -15.19 2.68 -16.11
CA THR A 170 -15.29 1.67 -15.03
C THR A 170 -14.63 2.06 -13.70
N GLY A 171 -13.56 2.88 -13.71
CA GLY A 171 -12.87 3.28 -12.48
C GLY A 171 -12.13 2.14 -11.79
N ASP A 172 -11.96 1.00 -12.47
CA ASP A 172 -11.11 -0.10 -12.01
C ASP A 172 -9.65 0.27 -12.24
N ILE A 173 -8.81 -0.04 -11.25
CA ILE A 173 -7.36 0.17 -11.31
C ILE A 173 -6.78 -0.99 -12.11
N ASP A 174 -6.31 -0.75 -13.33
CA ASP A 174 -5.48 -1.72 -14.04
C ASP A 174 -4.12 -1.85 -13.31
N PRO A 175 -3.78 -3.02 -12.73
CA PRO A 175 -2.49 -3.22 -12.07
C PRO A 175 -1.30 -3.13 -13.02
N ASP A 176 -1.52 -3.16 -14.33
CA ASP A 176 -0.50 -3.01 -15.37
C ASP A 176 -0.32 -1.53 -15.81
N GLU A 177 -1.03 -0.58 -15.18
CA GLU A 177 -0.95 0.85 -15.50
C GLU A 177 -0.63 1.69 -14.25
N GLY A 178 0.59 2.24 -14.17
CA GLY A 178 0.94 3.26 -13.18
C GLY A 178 2.21 3.00 -12.38
N ILE A 179 2.47 3.87 -11.41
CA ILE A 179 3.70 3.89 -10.61
C ILE A 179 3.37 3.62 -9.15
N GLY A 180 3.89 2.51 -8.62
CA GLY A 180 3.91 2.25 -7.18
C GLY A 180 5.10 2.95 -6.51
N LEU A 181 4.85 3.70 -5.43
CA LEU A 181 5.91 4.30 -4.63
C LEU A 181 5.83 3.78 -3.19
N PHE A 182 6.90 3.11 -2.76
CA PHE A 182 7.00 2.50 -1.44
C PHE A 182 8.29 2.96 -0.76
N SER A 183 8.18 3.39 0.50
CA SER A 183 9.32 3.79 1.31
C SER A 183 9.18 3.20 2.71
N ALA A 184 10.29 2.73 3.28
CA ALA A 184 10.37 2.40 4.70
C ALA A 184 10.48 3.66 5.59
N GLY A 185 10.79 4.83 4.99
CA GLY A 185 10.85 6.12 5.64
C GLY A 185 9.74 7.07 5.14
N ASP A 186 9.98 8.37 5.30
CA ASP A 186 9.02 9.39 4.86
C ASP A 186 9.04 9.56 3.34
N ILE A 187 7.86 9.83 2.75
CA ILE A 187 7.73 10.21 1.34
C ILE A 187 7.44 11.71 1.27
N ARG A 188 8.31 12.45 0.56
CA ARG A 188 8.15 13.88 0.31
C ARG A 188 8.10 14.16 -1.19
N LEU A 189 6.95 14.63 -1.65
CA LEU A 189 6.72 15.08 -3.02
C LEU A 189 6.68 16.61 -3.04
N GLU A 190 7.63 17.22 -3.72
CA GLU A 190 7.72 18.67 -3.89
C GLU A 190 7.50 19.01 -5.36
N GLY A 191 6.56 19.93 -5.64
CA GLY A 191 6.43 20.53 -6.96
C GLY A 191 7.61 21.44 -7.27
N TYR A 192 7.81 21.74 -8.55
CA TYR A 192 8.78 22.75 -8.97
C TYR A 192 8.17 24.15 -8.74
N ASP A 193 8.65 24.89 -7.75
CA ASP A 193 8.45 26.33 -7.68
C ASP A 193 9.50 26.99 -8.57
N GLY A 194 9.11 27.31 -9.81
CA GLY A 194 9.97 28.03 -10.75
C GLY A 194 10.52 29.34 -10.20
#